data_AF-A0A368LGH7-F1
#
_entry.id   AF-A0A368LGH7-F1
#
_cell.length_a   1.000
_cell.length_b   1.000
_cell.length_c   1.000
_cell.angle_alpha   90.00
_cell.angle_beta   90.00
_cell.angle_gamma   90.00
#
_symmetry.space_group_name_H-M   'P 1'
#
loop_
_entity.id
_entity.type
_entity.pdbx_description
1 polymer ?
#
loop_
_entity_poly.entity_id
_entity_poly.type
_entity_poly.pdbx_seq_one_letter_code
_entity_poly.pdbx_strand_id
1 'polypeptide(L)'
;NVVEFIDEPIRDETYVHRYRSTGYALAQSFGYKIDYSNGNGMFNSQEELDDYLSTTSYGFGVPRVGYFKYTDLNEDGVVDDKDQVPIGASGIPGITYGFGL
;
A
#
# COMPACT_ATOMS: atom_id res chain seq x y z
N ASN A 1 4.08 12.12 17.64
CA ASN A 1 5.09 11.40 16.85
C ASN A 1 4.70 11.40 15.38
N VAL A 2 4.62 12.58 14.78
CA VAL A 2 4.35 12.78 13.35
C VAL A 2 5.50 13.63 12.82
N VAL A 3 6.00 13.31 11.63
CA VAL A 3 7.04 14.11 10.99
C VAL A 3 6.35 15.37 10.44
N GLU A 4 6.64 16.52 11.04
CA GLU A 4 6.05 17.80 10.61
C GLU A 4 6.61 18.25 9.26
N PHE A 5 7.91 18.04 9.03
CA PHE A 5 8.57 18.36 7.76
C PHE A 5 9.89 17.61 7.65
N ILE A 6 10.16 17.05 6.48
CA ILE A 6 11.48 16.63 6.04
C ILE A 6 11.67 17.12 4.59
N ASP A 7 12.92 17.42 4.21
CA ASP A 7 13.25 17.85 2.85
C ASP A 7 13.21 16.65 1.89
N GLU A 8 12.00 16.12 1.65
CA GLU A 8 11.74 15.06 0.67
C GLU A 8 11.20 15.66 -0.64
N PRO A 9 11.60 15.12 -1.80
CA PRO A 9 11.02 15.55 -3.07
C PRO A 9 9.53 15.19 -3.13
N ILE A 10 8.70 16.17 -3.45
CA ILE A 10 7.26 15.97 -3.70
C ILE A 10 7.12 15.14 -4.97
N ARG A 11 6.49 13.97 -4.87
CA ARG A 11 6.23 13.12 -6.05
C ARG A 11 5.10 13.70 -6.92
N ASP A 12 4.99 13.25 -8.16
CA ASP A 12 3.97 13.71 -9.11
C ASP A 12 2.53 13.40 -8.66
N GLU A 13 1.54 14.00 -9.34
CA GLU A 13 0.11 13.85 -9.01
C GLU A 13 -0.44 12.44 -9.22
N THR A 14 0.28 11.61 -9.97
CA THR A 14 -0.07 10.20 -10.18
C THR A 14 0.13 9.35 -8.94
N TYR A 15 0.82 9.86 -7.92
CA TYR A 15 1.04 9.15 -6.66
C TYR A 15 -0.13 9.37 -5.70
N VAL A 16 -0.72 8.29 -5.22
CA VAL A 16 -1.74 8.32 -4.15
C VAL A 16 -1.21 9.03 -2.91
N HIS A 17 0.06 8.77 -2.60
CA HIS A 17 0.79 9.44 -1.52
C HIS A 17 2.05 10.11 -2.05
N ARG A 18 1.96 11.45 -2.20
CA ARG A 18 3.04 12.29 -2.72
C ARG A 18 4.23 12.42 -1.74
N TYR A 19 3.94 12.26 -0.44
CA TYR A 19 4.90 12.23 0.65
C TYR A 19 5.02 10.82 1.22
N ARG A 20 6.22 10.43 1.64
CA ARG A 20 6.48 9.13 2.30
C ARG A 20 6.94 9.30 3.74
N SER A 21 7.16 10.51 4.22
CA SER A 21 7.57 10.75 5.60
C SER A 21 6.82 11.91 6.23
N THR A 22 6.74 13.04 5.54
CA THR A 22 6.04 14.25 5.97
C THR A 22 4.55 13.95 6.17
N GLY A 23 4.01 14.29 7.35
CA GLY A 23 2.62 14.02 7.72
C GLY A 23 2.35 12.61 8.23
N TYR A 24 3.33 11.69 8.20
CA TYR A 24 3.20 10.33 8.72
C TYR A 24 3.94 10.14 10.03
N ALA A 25 3.62 9.05 10.74
CA ALA A 25 4.34 8.67 11.93
C ALA A 25 5.81 8.33 11.61
N LEU A 26 6.71 8.62 12.54
CA LEU A 26 8.13 8.30 12.37
C LEU A 26 8.28 6.78 12.18
N ALA A 27 9.06 6.37 11.17
CA ALA A 27 9.23 4.96 10.76
C ALA A 27 7.92 4.26 10.29
N GLN A 28 7.01 5.00 9.66
CA GLN A 28 5.86 4.41 8.97
C GLN A 28 6.30 3.52 7.81
N SER A 29 5.87 2.25 7.81
CA SER A 29 6.06 1.35 6.67
C SER A 29 5.05 1.66 5.56
N PHE A 30 5.49 1.57 4.31
CA PHE A 30 4.64 1.66 3.13
C PHE A 30 4.59 0.32 2.41
N GLY A 31 3.44 0.02 1.83
CA GLY A 31 3.25 -1.19 1.03
C GLY A 31 1.93 -1.12 0.28
N TYR A 32 1.57 -2.23 -0.35
CA TYR A 32 0.41 -2.29 -1.23
C TYR A 32 -0.84 -2.75 -0.49
N LYS A 33 -1.99 -2.20 -0.89
CA LYS A 33 -3.28 -2.65 -0.36
C LYS A 33 -3.72 -3.94 -1.05
N ILE A 34 -4.04 -4.96 -0.25
CA ILE A 34 -4.57 -6.23 -0.74
C ILE A 34 -6.08 -6.09 -0.95
N ASP A 35 -6.57 -6.50 -2.12
CA ASP A 35 -7.98 -6.52 -2.47
C ASP A 35 -8.63 -7.84 -2.01
N TYR A 36 -9.41 -7.77 -0.93
CA TYR A 36 -10.16 -8.91 -0.37
C TYR A 36 -11.56 -9.10 -0.99
N SER A 37 -11.89 -8.47 -2.13
CA SER A 37 -13.18 -8.67 -2.80
C SER A 37 -13.48 -10.13 -3.15
N ASN A 38 -12.44 -10.92 -3.41
CA ASN A 38 -12.47 -12.37 -3.62
C ASN A 38 -12.48 -13.18 -2.30
N GLY A 39 -12.66 -12.53 -1.15
CA GLY A 39 -12.67 -13.17 0.17
C GLY A 39 -11.29 -13.43 0.77
N ASN A 40 -10.33 -14.01 0.02
CA ASN A 40 -8.99 -14.32 0.56
C ASN A 40 -7.87 -13.35 0.12
N GLY A 41 -8.15 -12.46 -0.83
CA GLY A 41 -7.19 -11.48 -1.33
C GLY A 41 -6.06 -12.06 -2.16
N MET A 42 -6.25 -13.27 -2.70
CA MET A 42 -5.27 -13.95 -3.54
C MET A 42 -5.95 -14.42 -4.82
N PHE A 43 -5.19 -14.53 -5.91
CA PHE A 43 -5.70 -15.09 -7.15
C PHE A 43 -5.99 -16.59 -6.96
N ASN A 44 -7.27 -16.97 -7.03
CA ASN A 44 -7.68 -18.36 -6.79
C ASN A 44 -7.67 -19.21 -8.06
N SER A 45 -7.83 -18.58 -9.24
CA SER A 45 -7.84 -19.24 -10.53
C SER A 45 -7.04 -18.45 -11.58
N GLN A 46 -6.68 -19.13 -12.66
CA GLN A 46 -6.02 -18.47 -13.81
C GLN A 46 -6.99 -17.52 -14.52
N GLU A 47 -8.29 -17.86 -14.59
CA GLU A 47 -9.32 -16.99 -15.16
C GLU A 47 -9.43 -15.66 -14.40
N GLU A 48 -9.43 -15.70 -13.06
CA GLU A 48 -9.44 -14.47 -12.25
C GLU A 48 -8.17 -13.64 -12.45
N LEU A 49 -7.03 -14.30 -12.59
CA LEU A 49 -5.76 -13.64 -12.87
C LEU A 49 -5.78 -12.99 -14.26
N ASP A 50 -6.29 -13.67 -15.28
CA ASP A 50 -6.38 -13.16 -16.64
C ASP A 50 -7.38 -12.00 -16.74
N ASP A 51 -8.54 -12.11 -16.07
CA ASP A 51 -9.53 -11.04 -15.96
C ASP A 51 -8.92 -9.81 -15.29
N TYR A 52 -8.19 -9.99 -14.19
CA TYR A 52 -7.49 -8.90 -13.52
C TYR A 52 -6.41 -8.29 -14.40
N LEU A 53 -5.60 -9.11 -15.08
CA LEU A 53 -4.56 -8.65 -16.00
C LEU A 53 -5.11 -7.97 -17.26
N SER A 54 -6.37 -8.19 -17.59
CA SER A 54 -7.04 -7.52 -18.71
C SER A 54 -7.30 -6.04 -18.43
N THR A 55 -7.52 -5.68 -17.16
CA THR A 55 -7.81 -4.31 -16.73
C THR A 55 -6.62 -3.65 -16.02
N THR A 56 -5.77 -4.44 -15.36
CA THR A 56 -4.76 -3.93 -14.44
C THR A 56 -3.43 -4.65 -14.65
N SER A 57 -2.38 -3.89 -14.94
CA SER A 57 -1.03 -4.41 -15.13
C SER A 57 -0.20 -4.27 -13.86
N TYR A 58 0.78 -5.16 -13.67
CA TYR A 58 1.79 -5.01 -12.62
C TYR A 58 3.04 -4.32 -13.17
N GLY A 59 3.45 -3.23 -12.52
CA GLY A 59 4.74 -2.58 -12.80
C GLY A 59 5.94 -3.37 -12.28
N PHE A 60 5.70 -4.40 -11.45
CA PHE A 60 6.74 -5.22 -10.84
C PHE A 60 6.36 -6.70 -10.79
N GLY A 61 7.25 -7.56 -11.28
CA GLY A 61 7.03 -9.00 -11.29
C GLY A 61 5.87 -9.45 -12.19
N VAL A 62 5.73 -10.77 -12.35
CA VAL A 62 4.61 -11.37 -13.09
C VAL A 62 3.73 -12.09 -12.06
N PRO A 63 2.48 -11.65 -11.85
CA PRO A 63 1.57 -12.31 -10.93
C PRO A 63 1.25 -13.72 -11.41
N ARG A 64 1.04 -14.63 -10.46
CA ARG A 64 0.64 -16.02 -10.73
C ARG A 64 -0.52 -16.38 -9.81
N VAL A 65 -1.23 -17.44 -10.16
CA VAL A 65 -2.26 -18.02 -9.29
C VAL A 65 -1.64 -18.32 -7.93
N GLY A 66 -2.32 -17.91 -6.85
CA GLY A 66 -1.83 -17.97 -5.48
C GLY A 66 -0.99 -16.76 -5.03
N TYR A 67 -0.83 -15.72 -5.85
CA TYR A 67 -0.24 -14.45 -5.41
C TYR A 67 -1.32 -13.52 -4.87
N PHE A 68 -0.92 -12.51 -4.08
CA PHE A 68 -1.84 -11.49 -3.59
C PHE A 68 -2.39 -10.65 -4.72
N LYS A 69 -3.69 -10.36 -4.65
CA LYS A 69 -4.36 -9.40 -5.52
C LYS A 69 -4.21 -8.02 -4.90
N TYR A 70 -3.55 -7.10 -5.60
CA TYR A 70 -3.38 -5.74 -5.13
C TYR A 70 -4.46 -4.81 -5.70
N THR A 71 -4.85 -3.80 -4.95
CA THR A 71 -5.78 -2.76 -5.42
C THR A 71 -4.99 -1.65 -6.10
N ASP A 72 -5.33 -1.33 -7.34
CA ASP A 72 -4.95 -0.07 -7.96
C ASP A 72 -5.71 1.06 -7.25
N LEU A 73 -4.95 2.01 -6.69
CA LEU A 73 -5.50 3.07 -5.86
C LEU A 73 -5.54 4.41 -6.57
N ASN A 74 -4.76 4.56 -7.64
CA ASN A 74 -4.74 5.77 -8.46
C ASN A 74 -5.63 5.64 -9.71
N GLU A 75 -6.19 4.45 -9.96
CA GLU A 75 -7.10 4.13 -11.07
C GLU A 75 -6.47 4.33 -12.46
N ASP A 76 -5.14 4.25 -12.58
CA ASP A 76 -4.39 4.35 -13.84
C ASP A 76 -4.26 3.00 -14.58
N GLY A 77 -4.76 1.91 -13.98
CA GLY A 77 -4.70 0.57 -14.53
C GLY A 77 -3.33 -0.10 -14.34
N VAL A 78 -2.43 0.46 -13.54
CA VAL A 78 -1.10 -0.09 -13.28
C VAL A 78 -0.78 -0.06 -11.78
N VAL A 79 -0.66 -1.24 -11.16
CA VAL A 79 -0.17 -1.32 -9.78
C VAL A 79 1.35 -1.17 -9.77
N ASP A 80 1.84 -0.02 -9.28
CA ASP A 80 3.26 0.30 -9.16
C ASP A 80 3.60 1.06 -7.86
N ASP A 81 4.82 1.57 -7.71
CA ASP A 81 5.24 2.35 -6.52
C ASP A 81 4.31 3.52 -6.14
N LYS A 82 3.48 3.99 -7.07
CA LYS A 82 2.46 5.03 -6.86
C LYS A 82 1.30 4.59 -5.97
N ASP A 83 1.03 3.29 -5.91
CA ASP A 83 -0.08 2.69 -5.15
C ASP A 83 0.32 2.25 -3.75
N GLN A 84 1.52 2.62 -3.30
CA GLN A 84 1.95 2.29 -1.95
C GLN A 84 1.31 3.22 -0.92
N VAL A 85 0.63 2.61 0.04
CA VAL A 85 -0.04 3.24 1.17
C VAL A 85 0.69 2.97 2.47
N PRO A 86 0.55 3.84 3.48
CA PRO A 86 1.04 3.56 4.82
C PRO A 86 0.33 2.30 5.37
N ILE A 87 1.11 1.27 5.67
CA ILE A 87 0.61 -0.01 6.21
C ILE A 87 1.04 -0.21 7.67
N GLY A 88 0.10 -0.68 8.48
CA GLY A 88 0.33 -0.94 9.91
C GLY A 88 0.49 0.33 10.76
N ALA A 89 0.66 0.12 12.06
CA ALA A 89 1.01 1.18 12.98
C ALA A 89 2.53 1.40 12.98
N SER A 90 2.96 2.65 13.10
CA SER A 90 4.36 2.94 13.45
C SER A 90 4.76 2.17 14.70
N GLY A 91 6.02 1.72 14.78
CA GLY A 91 6.57 1.04 15.95
C GLY A 91 6.56 1.89 17.23
N ILE A 92 6.07 3.12 17.16
CA ILE A 92 5.92 4.02 18.31
C ILE A 92 4.46 3.97 18.80
N PRO A 93 4.19 3.44 20.01
CA PRO A 93 2.85 3.36 20.55
C PRO A 93 2.25 4.76 20.73
N GLY A 94 1.01 4.95 20.25
CA GLY A 94 0.32 6.25 20.31
C GLY A 94 -0.07 6.67 21.73
N ILE A 95 -0.33 5.72 22.62
CA ILE A 95 -0.64 5.95 24.03
C ILE A 95 0.09 4.87 24.85
N THR A 96 0.90 5.29 25.82
CA THR A 96 1.51 4.41 26.83
C THR A 96 1.03 4.88 28.19
N TYR A 97 0.44 3.99 28.99
CA TYR A 97 -0.02 4.30 30.34
C TYR A 97 0.49 3.22 31.31
N GLY A 98 0.81 3.61 32.54
CA GLY A 98 1.19 2.69 33.63
C GLY A 98 0.60 3.16 34.95
N PHE A 99 -0.01 2.23 35.71
CA PHE A 99 -0.49 2.47 37.07
C PHE A 99 0.41 1.66 38.03
N GLY A 100 0.96 2.31 39.05
CA GLY A 100 1.71 1.68 40.14
C GLY A 100 0.86 1.67 41.42
N LEU A 101 0.95 0.58 42.19
CA LEU A 101 0.34 0.42 43.53
C LEU A 101 1.12 1.18 44.60
#